data_AF-A0A7S0CGF5-F1
#
_entry.id   AF-A0A7S0CGF5-F1
#
_cell.length_a   1.000
_cell.length_b   1.000
_cell.length_c   1.000
_cell.angle_alpha   90.00
_cell.angle_beta   90.00
_cell.angle_gamma   90.00
#
_symmetry.space_group_name_H-M   'P 1'
#
loop_
_entity.id
_entity.type
_entity.pdbx_description
1 polymer ?
#
loop_
_entity_poly.entity_id
_entity_poly.type
_entity_poly.pdbx_seq_one_letter_code
_entity_poly.pdbx_strand_id
1 'polypeptide(L)'
;CESRGIEVVSERCDISKRFQDAVFEQSEQFPSRNIGSVELRNGDLTDSHQLPFMTDVDVVLYNNANDIGTSRSAIKGKYSLDDYAGGIFALLKPGARMITLTPMYHLGRSLVEENAFRTKHGLNYSIDASFFNYEEHRLPLNSTTWCPDREISAYIYTRCFQSDPEGSAFFLCSDKECYAANIPTAAIQRGKRLIQENCVSCTKKRLTQIRRRN
;
A
#
# COMPACT_ATOMS: atom_id res chain seq x y z
N CYS A 1 -18.40 -12.31 -1.47
CA CYS A 1 -17.03 -11.76 -1.65
C CYS A 1 -16.13 -12.42 -0.64
N GLU A 2 -14.95 -12.85 -1.06
CA GLU A 2 -13.91 -13.37 -0.17
C GLU A 2 -13.18 -12.19 0.49
N SER A 3 -12.88 -12.30 1.78
CA SER A 3 -12.08 -11.33 2.50
C SER A 3 -11.07 -12.04 3.38
N ARG A 4 -9.90 -11.43 3.53
CA ARG A 4 -8.84 -12.00 4.36
C ARG A 4 -8.03 -10.90 5.02
N GLY A 5 -7.44 -11.22 6.17
CA GLY A 5 -6.72 -10.23 6.98
C GLY A 5 -5.63 -10.86 7.85
N ILE A 6 -4.69 -10.02 8.24
CA ILE A 6 -3.67 -10.31 9.25
C ILE A 6 -3.92 -9.36 10.42
N GLU A 7 -3.94 -9.91 11.62
CA GLU A 7 -4.13 -9.16 12.86
C GLU A 7 -3.14 -9.66 13.92
N VAL A 8 -2.51 -8.73 14.62
CA VAL A 8 -1.50 -9.05 15.64
C VAL A 8 -2.15 -9.42 16.97
N VAL A 9 -3.38 -8.96 17.23
CA VAL A 9 -4.13 -9.24 18.45
C VAL A 9 -4.94 -10.53 18.31
N SER A 10 -4.54 -11.58 19.03
CA SER A 10 -5.17 -12.92 18.97
C SER A 10 -6.68 -12.91 19.24
N GLU A 11 -7.13 -12.11 20.19
CA GLU A 11 -8.51 -12.03 20.65
C GLU A 11 -9.44 -11.52 19.53
N ARG A 12 -8.92 -10.65 18.66
CA ARG A 12 -9.67 -10.17 17.47
C ARG A 12 -9.80 -11.26 16.41
N CYS A 13 -8.79 -12.14 16.30
CA CYS A 13 -8.86 -13.31 15.44
C CYS A 13 -9.97 -14.27 15.91
N ASP A 14 -10.10 -14.46 17.22
CA ASP A 14 -11.14 -15.31 17.80
C ASP A 14 -12.55 -14.72 17.61
N ILE A 15 -12.70 -13.39 17.74
CA ILE A 15 -13.95 -12.69 17.43
C ILE A 15 -14.34 -12.89 15.96
N SER A 16 -13.38 -12.80 15.04
CA SER A 16 -13.64 -13.00 13.61
C SER A 16 -14.13 -14.42 13.30
N LYS A 17 -13.57 -15.45 13.95
CA LYS A 17 -14.03 -16.83 13.79
C LYS A 17 -15.48 -16.98 14.25
N ARG A 18 -15.79 -16.51 15.46
CA ARG A 18 -17.16 -16.56 16.01
C ARG A 18 -18.17 -15.80 15.15
N PHE A 19 -17.76 -14.66 14.59
CA PHE A 19 -18.60 -13.89 13.68
C PHE A 19 -18.86 -14.65 12.37
N GLN A 20 -17.83 -15.28 11.80
CA GLN A 20 -17.97 -16.10 10.61
C GLN A 20 -18.90 -17.30 10.85
N ASP A 21 -18.74 -18.00 11.97
CA ASP A 21 -19.60 -19.12 12.36
C ASP A 21 -21.07 -18.66 12.45
N ALA A 22 -21.34 -17.55 13.15
CA ALA A 22 -22.68 -16.99 13.27
C ALA A 22 -23.29 -16.55 11.92
N VAL A 23 -22.47 -16.01 11.01
CA VAL A 23 -22.91 -15.64 9.66
C VAL A 23 -23.25 -16.88 8.83
N PHE A 24 -22.44 -17.94 8.91
CA PHE A 24 -22.72 -19.20 8.23
C PHE A 24 -23.97 -19.89 8.77
N GLU A 25 -24.14 -19.96 10.09
CA GLU A 25 -25.36 -20.50 10.72
C GLU A 25 -26.62 -19.75 10.26
N GLN A 26 -26.56 -18.42 10.15
CA GLN A 26 -27.67 -17.64 9.59
C GLN A 26 -27.87 -17.87 8.09
N SER A 27 -26.80 -18.15 7.34
CA SER A 27 -26.87 -18.41 5.90
C SER A 27 -27.56 -19.72 5.55
N GLU A 28 -27.40 -20.75 6.40
CA GLU A 28 -28.10 -22.03 6.24
C GLU A 28 -29.63 -21.86 6.33
N GLN A 29 -30.10 -20.83 7.05
CA GLN A 29 -31.52 -20.46 7.11
C GLN A 29 -32.00 -19.72 5.85
N PHE A 30 -31.08 -19.22 5.01
CA PHE A 30 -31.36 -18.47 3.78
C PHE A 30 -30.46 -18.93 2.61
N PRO A 31 -30.69 -20.15 2.08
CA PRO A 31 -29.78 -20.84 1.15
C PRO A 31 -29.57 -20.14 -0.21
N SER A 32 -30.32 -19.08 -0.51
CA SER A 32 -30.13 -18.26 -1.71
C SER A 32 -28.98 -17.25 -1.60
N ARG A 33 -28.36 -17.10 -0.42
CA ARG A 33 -27.25 -16.14 -0.20
C ARG A 33 -25.90 -16.84 -0.30
N ASN A 34 -25.16 -16.57 -1.36
CA ASN A 34 -23.77 -17.02 -1.49
C ASN A 34 -22.86 -16.11 -0.63
N ILE A 35 -22.49 -16.59 0.56
CA ILE A 35 -21.58 -15.89 1.47
C ILE A 35 -20.15 -16.27 1.11
N GLY A 36 -19.29 -15.28 0.88
CA GLY A 36 -17.86 -15.55 0.63
C GLY A 36 -17.11 -15.81 1.94
N SER A 37 -15.95 -16.44 1.84
CA SER A 37 -15.13 -16.78 3.02
C SER A 37 -14.50 -15.53 3.66
N VAL A 38 -14.38 -15.55 4.99
CA VAL A 38 -13.60 -14.60 5.76
C VAL A 38 -12.44 -15.36 6.41
N GLU A 39 -11.20 -14.93 6.22
CA GLU A 39 -10.04 -15.56 6.89
C GLU A 39 -9.22 -14.50 7.64
N LEU A 40 -9.19 -14.57 8.97
CA LEU A 40 -8.34 -13.70 9.79
C LEU A 40 -7.22 -14.54 10.43
N ARG A 41 -5.98 -14.27 10.02
CA ARG A 41 -4.79 -14.92 10.58
C ARG A 41 -4.20 -14.07 11.69
N ASN A 42 -3.85 -14.71 12.80
CA ASN A 42 -2.95 -14.10 13.75
C ASN A 42 -1.55 -14.05 13.12
N GLY A 43 -1.00 -12.86 12.93
CA GLY A 43 0.28 -12.69 12.25
C GLY A 43 0.78 -11.27 12.26
N ASP A 44 2.03 -11.12 11.82
CA ASP A 44 2.72 -9.84 11.69
C ASP A 44 2.89 -9.50 10.21
N LEU A 45 2.59 -8.25 9.83
CA LEU A 45 2.80 -7.73 8.48
C LEU A 45 4.27 -7.82 8.03
N THR A 46 5.20 -7.84 8.99
CA THR A 46 6.64 -7.97 8.73
C THR A 46 7.09 -9.43 8.52
N ASP A 47 6.21 -10.41 8.79
CA ASP A 47 6.54 -11.83 8.61
C ASP A 47 6.55 -12.22 7.13
N SER A 48 7.70 -12.73 6.71
CA SER A 48 7.96 -13.11 5.33
C SER A 48 7.10 -14.27 4.82
N HIS A 49 6.64 -15.14 5.72
CA HIS A 49 5.81 -16.31 5.42
C HIS A 49 4.37 -15.93 5.06
N GLN A 50 3.91 -14.75 5.47
CA GLN A 50 2.58 -14.24 5.18
C GLN A 50 2.49 -13.58 3.80
N LEU A 51 3.61 -13.39 3.10
CA LEU A 51 3.63 -12.58 1.88
C LEU A 51 2.67 -13.08 0.78
N PRO A 52 2.61 -14.38 0.42
CA PRO A 52 1.66 -14.84 -0.60
C PRO A 52 0.20 -14.52 -0.22
N PHE A 53 -0.11 -14.60 1.08
CA PHE A 53 -1.43 -14.24 1.61
C PHE A 53 -1.70 -12.74 1.55
N MET A 54 -0.68 -11.89 1.58
CA MET A 54 -0.86 -10.43 1.48
C MET A 54 -0.88 -9.93 0.04
N THR A 55 -0.22 -10.62 -0.90
CA THR A 55 0.00 -10.09 -2.24
C THR A 55 -0.96 -10.57 -3.31
N ASP A 56 -1.58 -11.73 -3.13
CA ASP A 56 -2.55 -12.29 -4.08
C ASP A 56 -3.97 -11.73 -3.84
N VAL A 57 -4.13 -10.41 -3.93
CA VAL A 57 -5.40 -9.71 -3.71
C VAL A 57 -5.59 -8.55 -4.68
N ASP A 58 -6.85 -8.18 -4.94
CA ASP A 58 -7.20 -7.01 -5.75
C ASP A 58 -7.30 -5.71 -4.94
N VAL A 59 -7.65 -5.81 -3.66
CA VAL A 59 -7.87 -4.67 -2.77
C VAL A 59 -7.29 -4.95 -1.40
N VAL A 60 -6.49 -4.02 -0.91
CA VAL A 60 -5.92 -3.99 0.44
C VAL A 60 -6.52 -2.82 1.19
N LEU A 61 -7.04 -3.06 2.39
CA LEU A 61 -7.36 -2.03 3.36
C LEU A 61 -6.29 -2.03 4.45
N TYR A 62 -5.48 -0.97 4.51
CA TYR A 62 -4.44 -0.80 5.51
C TYR A 62 -4.82 0.34 6.46
N ASN A 63 -5.28 -0.03 7.66
CA ASN A 63 -5.67 0.94 8.68
C ASN A 63 -4.43 1.55 9.37
N ASN A 64 -3.88 2.59 8.77
CA ASN A 64 -2.78 3.37 9.32
C ASN A 64 -3.23 4.67 10.01
N ALA A 65 -4.51 4.76 10.42
CA ALA A 65 -5.05 5.94 11.08
C ALA A 65 -4.25 6.34 12.32
N ASN A 66 -4.32 7.63 12.68
CA ASN A 66 -3.65 8.19 13.87
C ASN A 66 -2.14 7.86 13.93
N ASP A 67 -1.48 7.85 12.76
CA ASP A 67 -0.07 7.55 12.59
C ASP A 67 0.39 6.20 13.18
N ILE A 68 -0.54 5.23 13.34
CA ILE A 68 -0.22 3.89 13.86
C ILE A 68 0.85 3.23 13.00
N GLY A 69 0.77 3.41 11.68
CA GLY A 69 1.69 2.85 10.73
C GLY A 69 3.07 3.53 10.67
N THR A 70 3.21 4.73 11.22
CA THR A 70 4.47 5.51 11.18
C THR A 70 5.07 5.76 12.56
N SER A 71 4.76 6.89 13.20
CA SER A 71 5.41 7.37 14.42
C SER A 71 5.23 6.41 15.60
N ARG A 72 4.08 5.73 15.65
CA ARG A 72 3.73 4.81 16.75
C ARG A 72 4.29 3.40 16.55
N SER A 73 4.65 3.03 15.32
CA SER A 73 5.34 1.76 15.02
C SER A 73 6.85 1.92 14.90
N ALA A 74 7.36 3.15 14.87
CA ALA A 74 8.78 3.43 14.70
C ALA A 74 9.60 2.94 15.90
N ILE A 75 10.35 1.86 15.69
CA ILE A 75 11.36 1.36 16.62
C ILE A 75 12.72 1.83 16.11
N LYS A 76 13.56 2.39 17.00
CA LYS A 76 14.91 2.87 16.62
C LYS A 76 15.69 1.76 15.89
N GLY A 77 16.16 2.07 14.68
CA GLY A 77 16.93 1.14 13.86
C GLY A 77 16.09 0.13 13.07
N LYS A 78 14.75 0.19 13.13
CA LYS A 78 13.84 -0.62 12.32
C LYS A 78 13.01 0.26 11.40
N TYR A 79 12.54 -0.34 10.30
CA TYR A 79 11.58 0.27 9.40
C TYR A 79 10.19 0.32 10.05
N SER A 80 9.39 1.32 9.67
CA SER A 80 8.01 1.48 10.12
C SER A 80 7.07 0.51 9.42
N LEU A 81 5.88 0.26 9.98
CA LEU A 81 4.86 -0.57 9.33
C LEU A 81 4.43 -0.02 7.97
N ASP A 82 4.41 1.30 7.82
CA ASP A 82 4.18 1.96 6.54
C ASP A 82 5.22 1.54 5.49
N ASP A 83 6.49 1.44 5.86
CA ASP A 83 7.54 1.03 4.90
C ASP A 83 7.32 -0.41 4.40
N TYR A 84 6.88 -1.31 5.29
CA TYR A 84 6.52 -2.68 4.93
C TYR A 84 5.24 -2.74 4.09
N ALA A 85 4.21 -1.97 4.46
CA ALA A 85 2.96 -1.89 3.71
C ALA A 85 3.20 -1.33 2.30
N GLY A 86 4.08 -0.34 2.15
CA GLY A 86 4.49 0.16 0.83
C GLY A 86 5.21 -0.89 0.00
N GLY A 87 6.08 -1.69 0.64
CA GLY A 87 6.73 -2.84 0.01
C GLY A 87 5.75 -3.91 -0.48
N ILE A 88 4.75 -4.26 0.34
CA ILE A 88 3.66 -5.18 -0.04
C ILE A 88 2.86 -4.60 -1.20
N PHE A 89 2.52 -3.32 -1.14
CA PHE A 89 1.79 -2.64 -2.22
C PHE A 89 2.53 -2.72 -3.56
N ALA A 90 3.85 -2.51 -3.56
CA ALA A 90 4.68 -2.67 -4.76
C ALA A 90 4.69 -4.10 -5.32
N LEU A 91 4.48 -5.12 -4.46
CA LEU A 91 4.39 -6.52 -4.85
C LEU A 91 2.99 -6.94 -5.35
N LEU A 92 1.98 -6.09 -5.21
CA LEU A 92 0.66 -6.38 -5.77
C LEU A 92 0.69 -6.31 -7.30
N LYS A 93 -0.20 -7.09 -7.91
CA LYS A 93 -0.43 -7.08 -9.37
C LYS A 93 -0.89 -5.70 -9.86
N PRO A 94 -0.58 -5.32 -11.12
CA PRO A 94 -1.16 -4.13 -11.75
C PRO A 94 -2.69 -4.08 -11.65
N GLY A 95 -3.23 -2.89 -11.39
CA GLY A 95 -4.67 -2.68 -11.16
C GLY A 95 -5.13 -2.92 -9.71
N ALA A 96 -4.33 -3.60 -8.89
CA ALA A 96 -4.66 -3.75 -7.47
C ALA A 96 -4.67 -2.41 -6.74
N ARG A 97 -5.49 -2.30 -5.70
CA ARG A 97 -5.69 -1.08 -4.92
C ARG A 97 -5.26 -1.27 -3.47
N MET A 98 -4.62 -0.26 -2.90
CA MET A 98 -4.41 -0.13 -1.46
C MET A 98 -5.13 1.11 -0.96
N ILE A 99 -5.94 0.96 0.07
CA ILE A 99 -6.72 2.02 0.70
C ILE A 99 -6.12 2.27 2.09
N THR A 100 -5.77 3.52 2.38
CA THR A 100 -5.23 3.94 3.67
C THR A 100 -6.01 5.11 4.25
N LEU A 101 -5.86 5.38 5.55
CA LEU A 101 -6.52 6.50 6.26
C LEU A 101 -5.56 7.65 6.57
N THR A 102 -4.29 7.47 6.24
CA THR A 102 -3.22 8.47 6.34
C THR A 102 -2.32 8.30 5.11
N PRO A 103 -1.82 9.40 4.51
CA PRO A 103 -1.07 9.32 3.26
C PRO A 103 0.31 8.63 3.44
N MET A 104 0.63 7.74 2.50
CA MET A 104 1.85 6.93 2.44
C MET A 104 3.00 7.68 1.74
N TYR A 105 3.56 8.69 2.40
CA TYR A 105 4.54 9.59 1.79
C TYR A 105 5.84 8.94 1.29
N HIS A 106 6.23 7.79 1.87
CA HIS A 106 7.45 7.06 1.49
C HIS A 106 7.34 6.42 0.08
N LEU A 107 6.13 6.26 -0.48
CA LEU A 107 5.94 5.75 -1.84
C LEU A 107 6.53 6.69 -2.91
N GLY A 108 6.66 7.99 -2.58
CA GLY A 108 7.11 9.02 -3.51
C GLY A 108 5.95 9.70 -4.24
N ARG A 109 6.23 10.20 -5.44
CA ARG A 109 5.22 10.79 -6.33
C ARG A 109 4.46 9.72 -7.10
N SER A 110 3.20 10.02 -7.42
CA SER A 110 2.41 9.21 -8.35
C SER A 110 3.00 9.22 -9.76
N LEU A 111 2.55 8.32 -10.63
CA LEU A 111 2.97 8.26 -12.03
C LEU A 111 2.64 9.56 -12.77
N VAL A 112 1.48 10.15 -12.51
CA VAL A 112 1.08 11.44 -13.08
C VAL A 112 2.00 12.56 -12.57
N GLU A 113 2.20 12.66 -11.26
CA GLU A 113 3.04 13.69 -10.64
C GLU A 113 4.51 13.58 -11.06
N GLU A 114 5.05 12.35 -11.12
CA GLU A 114 6.44 12.09 -11.46
C GLU A 114 6.70 12.36 -12.95
N ASN A 115 5.79 11.99 -13.85
CA ASN A 115 5.91 12.37 -15.24
C ASN A 115 5.79 13.88 -15.46
N ALA A 116 4.89 14.57 -14.76
CA ALA A 116 4.83 16.03 -14.80
C ALA A 116 6.15 16.67 -14.33
N PHE A 117 6.74 16.13 -13.26
CA PHE A 117 8.05 16.56 -12.78
C PHE A 117 9.16 16.31 -13.81
N ARG A 118 9.20 15.11 -14.41
CA ARG A 118 10.18 14.74 -15.44
C ARG A 118 10.12 15.66 -16.65
N THR A 119 8.94 15.92 -17.19
CA THR A 119 8.74 16.84 -18.32
C THR A 119 9.26 18.24 -18.00
N LYS A 120 8.99 18.75 -16.78
CA LYS A 120 9.51 20.05 -16.33
C LYS A 120 11.05 20.10 -16.27
N HIS A 121 11.71 18.96 -16.12
CA HIS A 121 13.18 18.84 -16.05
C HIS A 121 13.81 18.38 -17.38
N GLY A 122 13.05 18.38 -18.48
CA GLY A 122 13.55 17.97 -19.79
C GLY A 122 13.73 16.46 -19.95
N LEU A 123 13.13 15.65 -19.07
CA LEU A 123 13.12 14.20 -19.17
C LEU A 123 11.85 13.70 -19.88
N ASN A 124 11.95 12.58 -20.58
CA ASN A 124 10.84 12.00 -21.32
C ASN A 124 9.77 11.40 -20.38
N TYR A 125 8.53 11.45 -20.83
CA TYR A 125 7.44 10.66 -20.26
C TYR A 125 7.79 9.16 -20.26
N SER A 126 7.42 8.45 -19.20
CA SER A 126 7.54 7.00 -19.14
C SER A 126 6.45 6.39 -18.26
N ILE A 127 5.94 5.22 -18.68
CA ILE A 127 5.04 4.39 -17.87
C ILE A 127 5.73 3.81 -16.63
N ASP A 128 7.07 3.76 -16.63
CA ASP A 128 7.87 3.24 -15.53
C ASP A 128 8.34 4.33 -14.55
N ALA A 129 7.92 5.58 -14.75
CA ALA A 129 8.35 6.70 -13.92
C ALA A 129 7.97 6.50 -12.44
N SER A 130 6.79 5.93 -12.18
CA SER A 130 6.34 5.48 -10.86
C SER A 130 5.41 4.28 -11.01
N PHE A 131 5.30 3.47 -9.98
CA PHE A 131 4.53 2.23 -9.99
C PHE A 131 3.07 2.42 -9.54
N PHE A 132 2.64 3.63 -9.23
CA PHE A 132 1.29 3.86 -8.71
C PHE A 132 0.70 5.22 -9.09
N ASN A 133 -0.63 5.28 -9.08
CA ASN A 133 -1.39 6.52 -8.97
C ASN A 133 -2.13 6.58 -7.64
N TYR A 134 -2.50 7.76 -7.18
CA TYR A 134 -3.34 7.89 -6.00
C TYR A 134 -4.38 8.99 -6.17
N GLU A 135 -5.48 8.83 -5.43
CA GLU A 135 -6.54 9.82 -5.27
C GLU A 135 -6.97 9.90 -3.79
N GLU A 136 -7.46 11.07 -3.39
CA GLU A 136 -8.01 11.30 -2.07
C GLU A 136 -9.54 11.31 -2.15
N HIS A 137 -10.18 10.50 -1.30
CA HIS A 137 -11.62 10.43 -1.15
C HIS A 137 -12.02 10.90 0.24
N ARG A 138 -13.03 11.78 0.32
CA ARG A 138 -13.59 12.23 1.59
C ARG A 138 -14.70 11.26 2.01
N LEU A 139 -14.52 10.64 3.18
CA LEU A 139 -15.52 9.79 3.80
C LEU A 139 -16.46 10.66 4.65
N PRO A 140 -17.78 10.42 4.59
CA PRO A 140 -18.76 11.22 5.32
C PRO A 140 -18.62 11.08 6.84
N LEU A 141 -19.35 11.93 7.57
CA LEU A 141 -19.51 11.78 9.03
C LEU A 141 -19.98 10.36 9.39
N ASN A 142 -19.62 9.92 10.60
CA ASN A 142 -19.92 8.57 11.11
C ASN A 142 -19.29 7.41 10.33
N SER A 143 -18.34 7.67 9.42
CA SER A 143 -17.60 6.60 8.72
C SER A 143 -16.65 5.83 9.65
N THR A 144 -16.28 6.40 10.80
CA THR A 144 -15.45 5.73 11.82
C THR A 144 -15.97 6.00 13.21
N THR A 145 -15.82 5.01 14.10
CA THR A 145 -16.27 5.09 15.49
C THR A 145 -15.40 6.01 16.36
N TRP A 146 -14.12 6.18 16.00
CA TRP A 146 -13.18 7.05 16.71
C TRP A 146 -13.23 8.51 16.24
N CYS A 147 -13.99 8.80 15.17
CA CYS A 147 -14.27 10.15 14.69
C CYS A 147 -15.64 10.25 14.02
N PRO A 148 -16.72 10.24 14.81
CA PRO A 148 -18.07 10.36 14.27
C PRO A 148 -18.36 11.76 13.71
N ASP A 149 -17.80 12.80 14.35
CA ASP A 149 -18.20 14.19 14.13
C ASP A 149 -17.37 14.93 13.06
N ARG A 150 -16.51 14.22 12.32
CA ARG A 150 -15.72 14.82 11.24
C ARG A 150 -15.61 13.91 10.03
N GLU A 151 -15.56 14.52 8.86
CA GLU A 151 -15.10 13.82 7.66
C GLU A 151 -13.65 13.39 7.82
N ILE A 152 -13.32 12.25 7.22
CA ILE A 152 -11.94 11.74 7.19
C ILE A 152 -11.54 11.48 5.74
N SER A 153 -10.24 11.59 5.44
CA SER A 153 -9.72 11.27 4.12
C SER A 153 -9.33 9.80 4.06
N ALA A 154 -9.77 9.12 3.00
CA ALA A 154 -9.21 7.86 2.54
C ALA A 154 -8.32 8.11 1.33
N TYR A 155 -7.16 7.48 1.29
CA TYR A 155 -6.21 7.59 0.19
C TYR A 155 -6.19 6.27 -0.57
N ILE A 156 -6.57 6.31 -1.85
CA ILE A 156 -6.66 5.12 -2.69
C ILE A 156 -5.48 5.12 -3.65
N TYR A 157 -4.57 4.17 -3.44
CA TYR A 157 -3.41 3.93 -4.28
C TYR A 157 -3.73 2.80 -5.26
N THR A 158 -3.51 3.01 -6.55
CA THR A 158 -3.73 2.00 -7.59
C THR A 158 -2.40 1.63 -8.23
N ARG A 159 -2.10 0.33 -8.31
CA ARG A 159 -0.90 -0.17 -9.00
C ARG A 159 -1.00 0.07 -10.50
N CYS A 160 -0.01 0.76 -11.05
CA CYS A 160 0.10 1.00 -12.49
C CYS A 160 0.67 -0.22 -13.21
N PHE A 161 0.24 -0.39 -14.46
CA PHE A 161 0.93 -1.24 -15.42
C PHE A 161 2.33 -0.67 -15.71
N GLN A 162 3.32 -1.55 -15.86
CA GLN A 162 4.72 -1.21 -16.13
C GLN A 162 5.27 -2.09 -17.24
N SER A 163 6.39 -1.69 -17.84
CA SER A 163 6.90 -2.32 -19.07
C SER A 163 7.34 -3.78 -18.90
N ASP A 164 7.60 -4.24 -17.67
CA ASP A 164 8.00 -5.62 -17.38
C ASP A 164 6.80 -6.60 -17.44
N PRO A 165 6.90 -7.66 -18.25
CA PRO A 165 5.85 -8.68 -18.35
C PRO A 165 5.53 -9.39 -17.03
N GLU A 166 6.50 -9.50 -16.12
CA GLU A 166 6.33 -10.16 -14.82
C GLU A 166 5.57 -9.27 -13.80
N GLY A 167 5.20 -8.04 -14.19
CA GLY A 167 4.41 -7.13 -13.36
C GLY A 167 5.20 -6.47 -12.23
N SER A 168 6.53 -6.44 -12.34
CA SER A 168 7.40 -5.81 -11.35
C SER A 168 7.07 -4.33 -11.14
N ALA A 169 7.32 -3.86 -9.91
CA ALA A 169 7.25 -2.44 -9.60
C ALA A 169 8.56 -1.72 -9.94
N PHE A 170 8.50 -0.61 -10.66
CA PHE A 170 9.65 0.27 -10.94
C PHE A 170 9.39 1.74 -10.62
N PHE A 171 10.49 2.48 -10.52
CA PHE A 171 10.51 3.93 -10.65
C PHE A 171 11.68 4.35 -11.55
N LEU A 172 11.64 5.59 -12.02
CA LEU A 172 12.77 6.23 -12.69
C LEU A 172 13.44 7.25 -11.79
N CYS A 173 14.75 7.45 -11.98
CA CYS A 173 15.44 8.54 -11.32
C CYS A 173 14.94 9.88 -11.88
N SER A 174 14.56 10.79 -10.97
CA SER A 174 14.09 12.13 -11.32
C SER A 174 15.23 13.11 -11.60
N ASP A 175 16.49 12.69 -11.41
CA ASP A 175 17.67 13.53 -11.61
C ASP A 175 18.11 13.54 -13.07
N LYS A 176 18.06 14.71 -13.71
CA LYS A 176 18.46 14.87 -15.12
C LYS A 176 19.94 14.58 -15.39
N GLU A 177 20.79 14.71 -14.38
CA GLU A 177 22.22 14.42 -14.48
C GLU A 177 22.53 12.93 -14.27
N CYS A 178 21.52 12.11 -13.90
CA CYS A 178 21.68 10.68 -13.76
C CYS A 178 21.75 10.02 -15.14
N TYR A 179 22.86 9.36 -15.45
CA TYR A 179 23.02 8.60 -16.69
C TYR A 179 21.94 7.51 -16.87
N ALA A 180 21.32 7.07 -15.77
CA ALA A 180 20.25 6.08 -15.72
C ALA A 180 18.85 6.69 -15.52
N ALA A 181 18.66 8.00 -15.78
CA ALA A 181 17.38 8.69 -15.60
C ALA A 181 16.20 8.07 -16.37
N ASN A 182 16.48 7.30 -17.42
CA ASN A 182 15.49 6.61 -18.24
C ASN A 182 15.56 5.08 -18.12
N ILE A 183 16.33 4.55 -17.17
CA ILE A 183 16.47 3.11 -16.93
C ILE A 183 15.58 2.73 -15.74
N PRO A 184 14.56 1.88 -15.93
CA PRO A 184 13.71 1.39 -14.83
C PRO A 184 14.55 0.81 -13.70
N THR A 185 14.31 1.29 -12.49
CA THR A 185 14.92 0.76 -11.27
C THR A 185 13.85 0.06 -10.45
N ALA A 186 14.12 -1.16 -9.99
CA ALA A 186 13.19 -1.92 -9.17
C ALA A 186 12.76 -1.10 -7.95
N ALA A 187 11.45 -1.01 -7.73
CA ALA A 187 10.89 -0.28 -6.59
C ALA A 187 11.18 -0.98 -5.27
N ILE A 188 11.56 -2.25 -5.30
CA ILE A 188 11.78 -3.08 -4.11
C ILE A 188 13.27 -3.32 -3.90
N GLN A 189 13.74 -3.03 -2.69
CA GLN A 189 15.08 -3.33 -2.25
C GLN A 189 15.34 -4.84 -2.26
N ARG A 190 16.40 -5.24 -2.96
CA ARG A 190 16.85 -6.64 -3.03
C ARG A 190 17.02 -7.22 -1.63
N GLY A 191 16.30 -8.31 -1.35
CA GLY A 191 16.37 -9.06 -0.08
C GLY A 191 15.65 -8.41 1.11
N LYS A 192 15.10 -7.20 0.99
CA LYS A 192 14.46 -6.49 2.12
C LYS A 192 12.96 -6.28 1.98
N ARG A 193 12.39 -6.41 0.77
CA ARG A 193 10.94 -6.20 0.50
C ARG A 193 10.43 -4.81 0.88
N LEU A 194 11.34 -3.83 0.93
CA LEU A 194 11.02 -2.44 1.25
C LEU A 194 11.14 -1.59 0.00
N ILE A 195 10.47 -0.44 -0.01
CA ILE A 195 10.63 0.50 -1.10
C ILE A 195 12.07 1.00 -1.16
N GLN A 196 12.63 1.01 -2.37
CA GLN A 196 13.93 1.59 -2.63
C GLN A 196 13.83 3.12 -2.62
N GLU A 197 14.55 3.73 -1.68
CA GLU A 197 14.53 5.19 -1.47
C GLU A 197 15.57 5.93 -2.31
N ASN A 198 16.64 5.26 -2.75
CA ASN A 198 17.75 5.89 -3.47
C ASN A 198 17.86 5.30 -4.87
N CYS A 199 18.25 6.09 -5.87
CA CYS A 199 18.60 5.56 -7.19
C CYS A 199 19.78 4.58 -7.08
N VAL A 200 19.70 3.40 -7.72
CA VAL A 200 20.83 2.43 -7.74
C VAL A 200 22.07 3.01 -8.44
N SER A 201 21.87 3.92 -9.39
CA SER A 201 22.94 4.42 -10.26
C SER A 201 23.65 5.66 -9.71
N CYS A 202 22.90 6.67 -9.26
CA CYS A 202 23.47 7.93 -8.78
C CYS A 202 23.31 8.15 -7.27
N THR A 203 22.70 7.20 -6.54
CA THR A 203 22.45 7.25 -5.09
C THR A 203 21.57 8.39 -4.58
N LYS A 204 21.13 9.31 -5.44
CA LYS A 204 20.21 10.38 -5.04
C LYS A 204 18.92 9.79 -4.49
N LYS A 205 18.50 10.34 -3.34
CA LYS A 205 17.24 9.99 -2.70
C LYS A 205 16.08 10.43 -3.58
N ARG A 206 15.11 9.54 -3.78
CA ARG A 206 13.83 9.84 -4.42
C ARG A 206 13.15 10.95 -3.65
N LEU A 207 12.50 11.85 -4.38
CA LEU A 207 11.73 12.91 -3.78
C LEU A 207 10.45 12.31 -3.21
N THR A 208 10.50 11.93 -1.94
CA THR A 208 9.31 11.65 -1.13
C THR A 208 8.58 12.97 -0.90
N GLN A 209 7.25 12.98 -1.02
CA GLN A 209 6.50 14.17 -0.62
C GLN A 209 6.81 14.45 0.86
N ILE A 210 7.37 15.63 1.14
CA ILE A 210 7.70 16.03 2.51
C ILE A 210 6.38 16.16 3.27
N ARG A 211 6.28 15.56 4.46
CA ARG A 211 5.18 15.81 5.41
C ARG A 211 5.02 17.32 5.55
N ARG A 212 3.99 17.90 4.94
CA ARG A 212 3.54 19.22 5.36
C ARG A 212 2.90 18.99 6.72
N ARG A 213 3.64 19.29 7.80
CA ARG A 213 3.02 19.51 9.10
C ARG A 213 2.09 20.71 8.90
N ASN A 214 0.79 20.44 8.84
CA ASN A 214 -0.21 21.46 9.10
C ASN A 214 -0.28 21.66 10.61
#